data_AF-A0A8J6WFG7-F1
#
_entry.id   AF-A0A8J6WFG7-F1
#
_cell.length_a   1.000
_cell.length_b   1.000
_cell.length_c   1.000
_cell.angle_alpha   90.00
_cell.angle_beta   90.00
_cell.angle_gamma   90.00
#
_symmetry.space_group_name_H-M   'P 1'
#
loop_
_entity.id
_entity.type
_entity.pdbx_description
1 polymer ?
#
loop_
_entity_poly.entity_id
_entity_poly.type
_entity_poly.pdbx_seq_one_letter_code
_entity_poly.pdbx_strand_id
1 'polypeptide(L)'
;MAHLKQVTSFLNGGNTKVFKAVLITAFLVTLVRLFGPLLVSWDLSIQLEAAHRLAQGLGITNAFSPQLDLSQPPISETLIHFPPGISVLVAVFLYLGFSLAVSLKIIYTLTTVIGWVAWAAIASHCLKIPMKVGKQTLPTNLIVAVILPLIYTPSWTIQGTDIFLWAGIPVVTLLLLYVLRSSFSLGSTVLLGLTIGLLVSFRYASGFLLIATFFIIVYKFFPKIRSIFVFYSSFILSFLITTFPIFLFNNQERAQSSENSFEKLIYDHGSKNVSESNISWILESLDKVFSSFSSLFFLTGIDPRRIQDFLVSQALLNSIVGLSFLLLFCFLPVLLICHKRLAHQRRGNIDSSITDISILLSCVIVSFIVFSAAITPVIAYSPLIIERYYYPLKSCLILIAYGITTIPGFSRFCKRIAKAFIIVFVLFNVFALAYYSYAYGSKSLVTLPFGLEPSTNFNVHYPSNKIVTEREETLRFLVELEEQNPDALFFAQHYPRYMGYLNFKHPIKIRRIPDQLFWENAYLSEPTRVFWVIEGDCPSICASSGFFNSDSDVQAIPALESLPNLKKIFSSEKNRTKVMVTDLSAGYRFSSL
;
A
#
# COMPACT_ATOMS: atom_id res chain seq x y z
N MET A 1 -20.69 -12.30 28.25
CA MET A 1 -19.53 -12.67 29.11
C MET A 1 -18.71 -13.86 28.59
N ALA A 2 -19.29 -14.98 28.14
CA ALA A 2 -18.52 -16.16 27.71
C ALA A 2 -17.54 -15.88 26.54
N HIS A 3 -17.96 -15.11 25.53
CA HIS A 3 -17.10 -14.69 24.42
C HIS A 3 -15.90 -13.84 24.88
N LEU A 4 -16.12 -12.91 25.81
CA LEU A 4 -15.04 -12.07 26.35
C LEU A 4 -13.99 -12.93 27.07
N LYS A 5 -14.41 -13.93 27.86
CA LYS A 5 -13.51 -14.87 28.54
C LYS A 5 -12.66 -15.70 27.58
N GLN A 6 -13.20 -16.08 26.41
CA GLN A 6 -12.46 -16.86 25.42
C GLN A 6 -11.42 -16.01 24.69
N VAL A 7 -11.77 -14.77 24.34
CA VAL A 7 -10.83 -13.81 23.75
C VAL A 7 -9.71 -13.47 24.74
N THR A 8 -10.04 -13.18 26.01
CA THR A 8 -9.03 -12.91 27.04
C THR A 8 -8.17 -14.14 27.33
N SER A 9 -8.74 -15.34 27.35
CA SER A 9 -7.98 -16.58 27.45
C SER A 9 -6.99 -16.76 26.29
N PHE A 10 -7.41 -16.46 25.05
CA PHE A 10 -6.51 -16.50 23.91
C PHE A 10 -5.36 -15.49 24.03
N LEU A 11 -5.65 -14.24 24.44
CA LEU A 11 -4.63 -13.22 24.71
C LEU A 11 -3.68 -13.65 25.84
N ASN A 12 -4.18 -14.38 26.83
CA ASN A 12 -3.39 -14.87 27.96
C ASN A 12 -2.58 -16.15 27.64
N GLY A 13 -2.90 -16.89 26.58
CA GLY A 13 -2.24 -18.15 26.23
C GLY A 13 -0.88 -18.01 25.51
N GLY A 14 -0.47 -16.78 25.19
CA GLY A 14 0.81 -16.47 24.54
C GLY A 14 1.93 -16.12 25.52
N ASN A 15 3.12 -15.84 25.00
CA ASN A 15 4.23 -15.32 25.78
C ASN A 15 3.98 -13.84 26.14
N THR A 16 3.63 -13.59 27.41
CA THR A 16 3.30 -12.26 27.92
C THR A 16 4.44 -11.25 27.83
N LYS A 17 5.71 -11.70 27.92
CA LYS A 17 6.88 -10.82 27.74
C LYS A 17 6.98 -10.32 26.31
N VAL A 18 6.76 -11.21 25.34
CA VAL A 18 6.70 -10.83 23.91
C VAL A 18 5.54 -9.88 23.66
N PHE A 19 4.34 -10.20 24.15
CA PHE A 19 3.17 -9.34 23.99
C PHE A 19 3.44 -7.92 24.48
N LYS A 20 3.98 -7.77 25.71
CA LYS A 20 4.36 -6.48 26.28
C LYS A 20 5.45 -5.78 25.48
N ALA A 21 6.49 -6.50 25.03
CA ALA A 21 7.57 -5.92 24.25
C ALA A 21 7.08 -5.33 22.92
N VAL A 22 6.20 -6.05 22.21
CA VAL A 22 5.55 -5.55 20.99
C VAL A 22 4.74 -4.29 21.30
N LEU A 23 3.88 -4.30 22.32
CA LEU A 23 3.02 -3.16 22.63
C LEU A 23 3.79 -1.92 23.10
N ILE A 24 4.81 -2.09 23.95
CA ILE A 24 5.66 -0.97 24.41
C ILE A 24 6.35 -0.33 23.20
N THR A 25 6.93 -1.15 22.33
CA THR A 25 7.65 -0.64 21.15
C THR A 25 6.68 0.01 20.16
N ALA A 26 5.52 -0.59 19.93
CA ALA A 26 4.45 -0.02 19.10
C ALA A 26 3.93 1.31 19.66
N PHE A 27 3.77 1.41 20.99
CA PHE A 27 3.35 2.64 21.65
C PHE A 27 4.38 3.75 21.44
N LEU A 28 5.67 3.45 21.62
CA LEU A 28 6.74 4.40 21.33
C LEU A 28 6.71 4.84 19.86
N VAL A 29 6.54 3.90 18.93
CA VAL A 29 6.43 4.22 17.49
C VAL A 29 5.25 5.13 17.20
N THR A 30 4.11 4.83 17.82
CA THR A 30 2.88 5.60 17.66
C THR A 30 3.03 7.01 18.24
N LEU A 31 3.62 7.16 19.43
CA LEU A 31 3.87 8.47 20.03
C LEU A 31 4.80 9.31 19.17
N VAL A 32 5.90 8.74 18.68
CA VAL A 32 6.85 9.46 17.83
C VAL A 32 6.15 10.01 16.59
N ARG A 33 5.31 9.19 15.94
CA ARG A 33 4.53 9.62 14.76
C ARG A 33 3.41 10.59 15.07
N LEU A 34 2.73 10.41 16.20
CA LEU A 34 1.65 11.28 16.64
C LEU A 34 2.11 12.72 16.83
N PHE A 35 3.32 12.93 17.31
CA PHE A 35 3.90 14.26 17.48
C PHE A 35 4.76 14.71 16.29
N GLY A 36 4.97 13.84 15.30
CA GLY A 36 5.65 14.18 14.05
C GLY A 36 4.75 14.96 13.07
N PRO A 37 5.36 15.62 12.07
CA PRO A 37 4.61 16.18 10.96
C PRO A 37 3.98 15.08 10.10
N LEU A 38 2.90 15.43 9.40
CA LEU A 38 2.24 14.55 8.44
C LEU A 38 2.68 14.92 7.03
N LEU A 39 3.58 14.13 6.48
CA LEU A 39 3.92 14.20 5.06
C LEU A 39 2.76 13.60 4.24
N VAL A 40 2.30 14.31 3.20
CA VAL A 40 1.22 13.86 2.31
C VAL A 40 1.82 13.44 0.97
N SER A 41 1.68 12.14 0.65
CA SER A 41 2.04 11.60 -0.65
C SER A 41 1.02 11.95 -1.73
N TRP A 42 1.38 11.72 -3.00
CA TRP A 42 0.49 11.93 -4.14
C TRP A 42 -0.84 11.17 -4.00
N ASP A 43 -0.80 9.86 -3.76
CA ASP A 43 -1.99 9.00 -3.66
C ASP A 43 -2.91 9.44 -2.50
N LEU A 44 -2.31 9.81 -1.36
CA LEU A 44 -3.08 10.31 -0.23
C LEU A 44 -3.72 11.66 -0.56
N SER A 45 -2.98 12.57 -1.22
CA SER A 45 -3.47 13.91 -1.56
C SER A 45 -4.79 13.89 -2.35
N ILE A 46 -4.93 12.98 -3.32
CA ILE A 46 -6.16 12.85 -4.12
C ILE A 46 -7.35 12.46 -3.23
N GLN A 47 -7.13 11.56 -2.27
CA GLN A 47 -8.17 11.12 -1.33
C GLN A 47 -8.53 12.21 -0.33
N LEU A 48 -7.56 13.02 0.12
CA LEU A 48 -7.79 14.16 1.01
C LEU A 48 -8.56 15.29 0.33
N GLU A 49 -8.31 15.52 -0.96
CA GLU A 49 -9.09 16.47 -1.76
C GLU A 49 -10.55 16.03 -1.84
N ALA A 50 -10.80 14.76 -2.17
CA ALA A 50 -12.14 14.20 -2.19
C ALA A 50 -12.82 14.24 -0.81
N ALA A 51 -12.06 14.04 0.27
CA ALA A 51 -12.58 14.19 1.63
C ALA A 51 -13.06 15.61 1.91
N HIS A 52 -12.26 16.60 1.54
CA HIS A 52 -12.57 18.00 1.77
C HIS A 52 -13.77 18.45 0.94
N ARG A 53 -13.82 18.06 -0.34
CA ARG A 53 -14.95 18.31 -1.23
C ARG A 53 -16.24 17.65 -0.74
N LEU A 54 -16.15 16.40 -0.26
CA LEU A 54 -17.28 15.72 0.36
C LEU A 54 -17.79 16.47 1.60
N ALA A 55 -16.88 16.95 2.46
CA ALA A 55 -17.24 17.74 3.65
C ALA A 55 -17.93 19.08 3.30
N GLN A 56 -17.68 19.63 2.11
CA GLN A 56 -18.33 20.82 1.57
C GLN A 56 -19.64 20.54 0.82
N GLY A 57 -20.06 19.28 0.71
CA GLY A 57 -21.25 18.89 -0.05
C GLY A 57 -21.04 18.79 -1.57
N LEU A 58 -19.78 18.77 -2.05
CA LEU A 58 -19.42 18.66 -3.47
C LEU A 58 -19.24 17.20 -3.95
N GLY A 59 -19.68 16.23 -3.12
CA GLY A 59 -19.54 14.80 -3.40
C GLY A 59 -18.11 14.26 -3.25
N ILE A 60 -17.93 12.96 -3.51
CA ILE A 60 -16.62 12.28 -3.48
C ILE A 60 -15.94 12.50 -4.84
N THR A 61 -15.58 13.75 -5.09
CA THR A 61 -15.01 14.20 -6.36
C THR A 61 -13.58 14.70 -6.19
N ASN A 62 -12.81 14.73 -7.27
CA ASN A 62 -11.50 15.38 -7.35
C ASN A 62 -11.46 16.27 -8.61
N ALA A 63 -10.67 17.34 -8.59
CA ALA A 63 -10.44 18.18 -9.76
C ALA A 63 -9.33 17.56 -10.63
N PHE A 64 -9.58 16.36 -11.15
CA PHE A 64 -8.57 15.59 -11.87
C PHE A 64 -8.48 15.95 -13.35
N SER A 65 -9.63 16.15 -14.01
CA SER A 65 -9.66 16.22 -15.46
C SER A 65 -9.50 17.63 -16.01
N PRO A 66 -8.46 17.85 -16.84
CA PRO A 66 -8.29 19.10 -17.55
C PRO A 66 -9.38 19.23 -18.63
N GLN A 67 -9.80 20.48 -18.90
CA GLN A 67 -10.60 20.80 -20.08
C GLN A 67 -9.68 21.04 -21.28
N LEU A 68 -10.17 20.81 -22.51
CA LEU A 68 -9.41 21.12 -23.71
C LEU A 68 -9.04 22.60 -23.77
N ASP A 69 -9.94 23.49 -23.34
CA ASP A 69 -9.59 24.88 -23.06
C ASP A 69 -8.95 24.99 -21.68
N LEU A 70 -7.64 25.20 -21.65
CA LEU A 70 -6.89 25.21 -20.39
C LEU A 70 -7.15 26.46 -19.56
N SER A 71 -7.69 27.55 -20.13
CA SER A 71 -8.08 28.73 -19.35
C SER A 71 -9.25 28.41 -18.40
N GLN A 72 -10.09 27.44 -18.75
CA GLN A 72 -11.22 27.02 -17.94
C GLN A 72 -10.78 26.23 -16.71
N PRO A 73 -11.55 26.28 -15.61
CA PRO A 73 -11.28 25.45 -14.45
C PRO A 73 -11.44 23.95 -14.80
N PRO A 74 -10.62 23.06 -14.20
CA PRO A 74 -10.73 21.62 -14.41
C PRO A 74 -12.12 21.11 -13.98
N ILE A 75 -12.56 20.06 -14.67
CA ILE A 75 -13.82 19.40 -14.38
C ILE A 75 -13.63 18.53 -13.14
N SER A 76 -14.60 18.61 -12.23
CA SER A 76 -14.64 17.72 -11.08
C SER A 76 -15.15 16.36 -11.52
N GLU A 77 -14.35 15.34 -11.26
CA GLU A 77 -14.68 13.96 -11.56
C GLU A 77 -14.85 13.15 -10.30
N THR A 78 -15.60 12.08 -10.40
CA THR A 78 -15.83 11.18 -9.28
C THR A 78 -14.60 10.31 -9.00
N LEU A 79 -14.25 10.17 -7.72
CA LEU A 79 -13.10 9.38 -7.30
C LEU A 79 -13.40 7.87 -7.40
N ILE A 80 -13.12 7.28 -8.57
CA ILE A 80 -13.33 5.85 -8.81
C ILE A 80 -12.06 5.00 -8.70
N HIS A 81 -10.87 5.59 -8.89
CA HIS A 81 -9.59 4.86 -8.89
C HIS A 81 -9.10 4.50 -7.48
N PHE A 82 -9.59 5.20 -6.46
CA PHE A 82 -9.29 4.91 -5.06
C PHE A 82 -10.55 4.47 -4.31
N PRO A 83 -10.43 3.54 -3.37
CA PRO A 83 -11.52 3.24 -2.44
C PRO A 83 -11.90 4.48 -1.61
N PRO A 84 -13.19 4.76 -1.41
CA PRO A 84 -13.63 6.02 -0.80
C PRO A 84 -13.49 6.04 0.73
N GLY A 85 -13.14 4.95 1.39
CA GLY A 85 -13.24 4.78 2.84
C GLY A 85 -12.41 5.79 3.64
N ILE A 86 -11.18 6.09 3.24
CA ILE A 86 -10.38 7.13 3.91
C ILE A 86 -10.96 8.52 3.65
N SER A 87 -11.44 8.79 2.44
CA SER A 87 -12.02 10.09 2.08
C SER A 87 -13.29 10.36 2.88
N VAL A 88 -14.17 9.36 2.98
CA VAL A 88 -15.40 9.42 3.79
C VAL A 88 -15.06 9.61 5.27
N LEU A 89 -14.11 8.85 5.81
CA LEU A 89 -13.75 8.95 7.22
C LEU A 89 -13.18 10.33 7.55
N VAL A 90 -12.24 10.83 6.73
CA VAL A 90 -11.67 12.17 6.92
C VAL A 90 -12.75 13.25 6.75
N ALA A 91 -13.65 13.13 5.77
CA ALA A 91 -14.75 14.07 5.58
C ALA A 91 -15.66 14.17 6.81
N VAL A 92 -15.96 13.06 7.47
CA VAL A 92 -16.74 13.06 8.72
C VAL A 92 -16.04 13.89 9.79
N PHE A 93 -14.73 13.72 9.99
CA PHE A 93 -14.00 14.53 10.97
C PHE A 93 -13.92 16.02 10.57
N LEU A 94 -13.71 16.31 9.29
CA LEU A 94 -13.72 17.70 8.80
C LEU A 94 -15.09 18.36 9.01
N TYR A 95 -16.18 17.64 8.72
CA TYR A 95 -17.56 18.08 8.96
C TYR A 95 -17.82 18.34 10.45
N LEU A 96 -17.24 17.53 11.34
CA LEU A 96 -17.29 17.72 12.79
C LEU A 96 -16.38 18.85 13.31
N GLY A 97 -15.68 19.58 12.42
CA GLY A 97 -14.85 20.73 12.77
C GLY A 97 -13.41 20.40 13.19
N PHE A 98 -12.98 19.15 13.06
CA PHE A 98 -11.57 18.81 13.31
C PHE A 98 -10.68 19.32 12.17
N SER A 99 -9.50 19.84 12.52
CA SER A 99 -8.47 20.12 11.50
C SER A 99 -8.02 18.82 10.84
N LEU A 100 -7.66 18.88 9.56
CA LEU A 100 -7.21 17.71 8.81
C LEU A 100 -6.05 16.95 9.49
N ALA A 101 -5.08 17.68 10.05
CA ALA A 101 -3.94 17.07 10.73
C ALA A 101 -4.39 16.24 11.94
N VAL A 102 -5.33 16.76 12.73
CA VAL A 102 -5.91 16.05 13.87
C VAL A 102 -6.71 14.84 13.39
N SER A 103 -7.53 14.99 12.36
CA SER A 103 -8.30 13.88 11.76
C SER A 103 -7.39 12.72 11.36
N LEU A 104 -6.34 13.00 10.58
CA LEU A 104 -5.39 11.98 10.14
C LEU A 104 -4.62 11.35 11.30
N LYS A 105 -4.18 12.14 12.28
CA LYS A 105 -3.49 11.62 13.47
C LYS A 105 -4.38 10.68 14.27
N ILE A 106 -5.65 11.02 14.48
CA ILE A 106 -6.61 10.15 15.18
C ILE A 106 -6.80 8.84 14.40
N ILE A 107 -7.11 8.94 13.11
CA ILE A 107 -7.38 7.78 12.25
C ILE A 107 -6.17 6.83 12.21
N TYR A 108 -4.97 7.37 11.96
CA TYR A 108 -3.76 6.54 11.88
C TYR A 108 -3.32 6.01 13.24
N THR A 109 -3.48 6.76 14.32
CA THR A 109 -3.19 6.28 15.68
C THR A 109 -4.07 5.10 16.02
N LEU A 110 -5.39 5.21 15.83
CA LEU A 110 -6.33 4.14 16.13
C LEU A 110 -6.04 2.90 15.29
N THR A 111 -5.84 3.06 13.98
CA THR A 111 -5.48 1.96 13.08
C THR A 111 -4.17 1.29 13.49
N THR A 112 -3.15 2.07 13.86
CA THR A 112 -1.84 1.56 14.33
C THR A 112 -1.97 0.75 15.62
N VAL A 113 -2.71 1.27 16.60
CA VAL A 113 -2.93 0.61 17.89
C VAL A 113 -3.72 -0.69 17.71
N ILE A 114 -4.80 -0.68 16.93
CA ILE A 114 -5.60 -1.88 16.64
C ILE A 114 -4.73 -2.94 15.96
N GLY A 115 -3.97 -2.54 14.93
CA GLY A 115 -3.05 -3.43 14.23
C GLY A 115 -2.02 -4.05 15.17
N TRP A 116 -1.37 -3.26 16.03
CA TRP A 116 -0.36 -3.76 16.94
C TRP A 116 -0.90 -4.60 18.10
N VAL A 117 -2.11 -4.34 18.59
CA VAL A 117 -2.76 -5.23 19.56
C VAL A 117 -2.98 -6.61 18.94
N ALA A 118 -3.46 -6.66 17.70
CA ALA A 118 -3.67 -7.91 16.98
C ALA A 118 -2.35 -8.62 16.64
N TRP A 119 -1.35 -7.88 16.13
CA TRP A 119 -0.01 -8.43 15.87
C TRP A 119 0.69 -8.91 17.14
N ALA A 120 0.59 -8.19 18.26
CA ALA A 120 1.15 -8.60 19.54
C ALA A 120 0.53 -9.92 20.01
N ALA A 121 -0.78 -10.08 19.85
CA ALA A 121 -1.47 -11.34 20.16
C ALA A 121 -0.90 -12.48 19.32
N ILE A 122 -0.83 -12.34 18.00
CA ILE A 122 -0.27 -13.35 17.09
C ILE A 122 1.20 -13.65 17.43
N ALA A 123 2.03 -12.61 17.57
CA ALA A 123 3.45 -12.73 17.87
C ALA A 123 3.70 -13.42 19.21
N SER A 124 2.88 -13.16 20.24
CA SER A 124 3.00 -13.82 21.54
C SER A 124 2.81 -15.35 21.45
N HIS A 125 2.01 -15.82 20.49
CA HIS A 125 1.84 -17.25 20.22
C HIS A 125 2.98 -17.81 19.36
N CYS A 126 3.46 -17.07 18.36
CA CYS A 126 4.54 -17.55 17.49
C CYS A 126 5.92 -17.53 18.18
N LEU A 127 6.22 -16.49 18.98
CA LEU A 127 7.52 -16.23 19.58
C LEU A 127 7.64 -16.78 21.01
N LYS A 128 7.05 -17.96 21.30
CA LYS A 128 7.00 -18.51 22.66
C LYS A 128 8.39 -18.80 23.25
N ILE A 129 9.26 -19.42 22.46
CA ILE A 129 10.54 -19.99 22.93
C ILE A 129 11.71 -19.26 22.27
N PRO A 130 12.76 -18.85 23.02
CA PRO A 130 13.98 -18.30 22.46
C PRO A 130 14.70 -19.31 21.56
N MET A 131 15.36 -18.82 20.51
CA MET A 131 16.06 -19.69 19.57
C MET A 131 17.39 -20.17 20.16
N LYS A 132 17.67 -21.46 20.00
CA LYS A 132 18.97 -22.07 20.33
C LYS A 132 19.87 -22.11 19.10
N VAL A 133 21.08 -21.57 19.25
CA VAL A 133 22.19 -21.63 18.28
C VAL A 133 23.33 -22.39 18.95
N GLY A 134 23.57 -23.63 18.50
CA GLY A 134 24.46 -24.56 19.22
C GLY A 134 23.97 -24.81 20.66
N LYS A 135 24.86 -24.57 21.63
CA LYS A 135 24.56 -24.69 23.07
C LYS A 135 24.00 -23.40 23.69
N GLN A 136 24.10 -22.27 23.00
CA GLN A 136 23.68 -20.97 23.53
C GLN A 136 22.18 -20.72 23.23
N THR A 137 21.49 -20.14 24.20
CA THR A 137 20.10 -19.69 24.06
C THR A 137 20.11 -18.18 23.91
N LEU A 138 19.74 -17.69 22.74
CA LEU A 138 19.69 -16.26 22.44
C LEU A 138 18.25 -15.75 22.64
N PRO A 139 18.02 -14.57 23.21
CA PRO A 139 16.68 -14.00 23.43
C PRO A 139 16.03 -13.47 22.14
N THR A 140 16.15 -14.23 21.04
CA THR A 140 15.71 -13.84 19.70
C THR A 140 14.23 -13.54 19.61
N ASN A 141 13.39 -14.19 20.42
CA ASN A 141 11.97 -13.89 20.50
C ASN A 141 11.72 -12.44 20.93
N LEU A 142 12.45 -11.94 21.93
CA LEU A 142 12.32 -10.56 22.40
C LEU A 142 12.93 -9.57 21.41
N ILE A 143 14.06 -9.91 20.80
CA ILE A 143 14.69 -9.07 19.76
C ILE A 143 13.73 -8.90 18.57
N VAL A 144 13.16 -10.00 18.06
CA VAL A 144 12.17 -9.95 16.97
C VAL A 144 10.92 -9.17 17.42
N ALA A 145 10.45 -9.35 18.65
CA ALA A 145 9.30 -8.62 19.18
C ALA A 145 9.48 -7.10 19.20
N VAL A 146 10.71 -6.62 19.43
CA VAL A 146 11.06 -5.18 19.38
C VAL A 146 11.25 -4.71 17.93
N ILE A 147 11.93 -5.50 17.10
CA ILE A 147 12.19 -5.14 15.70
C ILE A 147 10.89 -5.03 14.89
N LEU A 148 9.91 -5.91 15.15
CA LEU A 148 8.64 -5.95 14.41
C LEU A 148 7.95 -4.57 14.37
N PRO A 149 7.64 -3.90 15.50
CA PRO A 149 7.06 -2.56 15.46
C PRO A 149 7.92 -1.47 14.87
N LEU A 150 9.22 -1.49 15.13
CA LEU A 150 10.12 -0.47 14.61
C LEU A 150 10.12 -0.49 13.08
N ILE A 151 10.27 -1.66 12.48
CA ILE A 151 10.59 -1.74 11.04
C ILE A 151 9.36 -1.97 10.19
N TYR A 152 8.36 -2.70 10.71
CA TYR A 152 7.21 -3.12 9.91
C TYR A 152 5.93 -2.38 10.21
N THR A 153 5.95 -1.31 11.01
CA THR A 153 4.80 -0.39 11.04
C THR A 153 4.83 0.46 9.76
N PRO A 154 3.83 0.34 8.86
CA PRO A 154 3.80 1.14 7.64
C PRO A 154 3.82 2.63 7.94
N SER A 155 4.57 3.43 7.20
CA SER A 155 4.59 4.88 7.35
C SER A 155 3.18 5.45 7.13
N TRP A 156 2.76 6.38 8.01
CA TRP A 156 1.47 7.09 7.86
C TRP A 156 1.46 7.99 6.62
N THR A 157 2.65 8.40 6.18
CA THR A 157 2.80 9.49 5.22
C THR A 157 2.92 8.98 3.79
N ILE A 158 3.86 8.07 3.55
CA ILE A 158 4.16 7.54 2.20
C ILE A 158 3.12 6.49 1.80
N GLN A 159 2.86 5.55 2.72
CA GLN A 159 2.12 4.33 2.41
C GLN A 159 0.61 4.54 2.59
N GLY A 160 0.19 5.62 3.26
CA GLY A 160 -1.19 6.12 3.27
C GLY A 160 -2.20 5.05 3.70
N THR A 161 -2.93 4.48 2.73
CA THR A 161 -3.96 3.46 2.99
C THR A 161 -3.43 2.05 3.26
N ASP A 162 -2.14 1.78 3.02
CA ASP A 162 -1.50 0.48 3.31
C ASP A 162 -1.59 0.10 4.79
N ILE A 163 -1.63 1.09 5.68
CA ILE A 163 -1.73 0.85 7.11
C ILE A 163 -3.03 0.17 7.53
N PHE A 164 -4.13 0.43 6.82
CA PHE A 164 -5.41 -0.24 7.08
C PHE A 164 -5.33 -1.73 6.74
N LEU A 165 -4.73 -2.07 5.60
CA LEU A 165 -4.52 -3.45 5.20
C LEU A 165 -3.56 -4.16 6.17
N TRP A 166 -2.46 -3.51 6.55
CA TRP A 166 -1.51 -4.02 7.53
C TRP A 166 -2.14 -4.27 8.91
N ALA A 167 -3.01 -3.38 9.38
CA ALA A 167 -3.75 -3.56 10.63
C ALA A 167 -4.87 -4.60 10.50
N GLY A 168 -5.46 -4.71 9.31
CA GLY A 168 -6.55 -5.64 9.00
C GLY A 168 -6.11 -7.10 8.94
N ILE A 169 -4.95 -7.40 8.35
CA ILE A 169 -4.42 -8.77 8.24
C ILE A 169 -4.40 -9.54 9.57
N PRO A 170 -3.80 -9.02 10.67
CA PRO A 170 -3.78 -9.75 11.94
C PRO A 170 -5.17 -9.85 12.57
N VAL A 171 -6.04 -8.83 12.42
CA VAL A 171 -7.42 -8.88 12.93
C VAL A 171 -8.22 -9.98 12.23
N VAL A 172 -8.16 -10.03 10.90
CA VAL A 172 -8.77 -11.08 10.07
C VAL A 172 -8.19 -12.45 10.43
N THR A 173 -6.87 -12.53 10.64
CA THR A 173 -6.21 -13.78 11.07
C THR A 173 -6.74 -14.26 12.42
N LEU A 174 -6.94 -13.37 13.40
CA LEU A 174 -7.49 -13.73 14.71
C LEU A 174 -8.96 -14.16 14.62
N LEU A 175 -9.77 -13.50 13.79
CA LEU A 175 -11.15 -13.91 13.52
C LEU A 175 -11.21 -15.28 12.83
N LEU A 176 -10.34 -15.54 11.86
CA LEU A 176 -10.20 -16.84 11.21
C LEU A 176 -9.72 -17.93 12.19
N LEU A 177 -8.84 -17.58 13.12
CA LEU A 177 -8.37 -18.50 14.14
C LEU A 177 -9.48 -18.86 15.14
N TYR A 178 -10.29 -17.88 15.52
CA TYR A 178 -11.49 -18.11 16.31
C TYR A 178 -12.45 -19.05 15.56
N VAL A 179 -12.67 -18.76 14.28
CA VAL A 179 -13.40 -19.64 13.36
C VAL A 179 -12.82 -21.04 13.36
N LEU A 180 -11.50 -21.26 13.38
CA LEU A 180 -10.91 -22.60 13.41
C LEU A 180 -11.15 -23.33 14.74
N ARG A 181 -11.08 -22.64 15.89
CA ARG A 181 -11.02 -23.27 17.21
C ARG A 181 -12.35 -23.39 17.96
N SER A 182 -13.30 -22.48 17.76
CA SER A 182 -14.56 -22.50 18.51
C SER A 182 -15.60 -23.43 17.86
N SER A 183 -16.63 -23.80 18.64
CA SER A 183 -17.94 -24.17 18.09
C SER A 183 -18.39 -22.98 17.25
N PHE A 184 -18.37 -23.16 15.95
CA PHE A 184 -18.43 -22.09 14.98
C PHE A 184 -19.74 -21.31 15.13
N SER A 185 -19.68 -19.97 15.25
CA SER A 185 -20.87 -19.11 15.28
C SER A 185 -21.01 -18.33 13.98
N LEU A 186 -22.23 -18.28 13.45
CA LEU A 186 -22.56 -17.51 12.24
C LEU A 186 -22.14 -16.03 12.39
N GLY A 187 -22.30 -15.47 13.60
CA GLY A 187 -21.92 -14.09 13.90
C GLY A 187 -20.43 -13.78 13.69
N SER A 188 -19.53 -14.74 13.93
CA SER A 188 -18.09 -14.53 13.70
C SER A 188 -17.77 -14.42 12.21
N THR A 189 -18.50 -15.17 11.40
CA THR A 189 -18.39 -15.15 9.94
C THR A 189 -18.96 -13.89 9.33
N VAL A 190 -20.08 -13.40 9.88
CA VAL A 190 -20.64 -12.09 9.53
C VAL A 190 -19.65 -10.97 9.88
N LEU A 191 -19.08 -10.99 11.09
CA LEU A 191 -18.08 -10.00 11.49
C LEU A 191 -16.84 -10.04 10.58
N LEU A 192 -16.40 -11.24 10.19
CA LEU A 192 -15.29 -11.43 9.25
C LEU A 192 -15.59 -10.81 7.88
N GLY A 193 -16.80 -11.02 7.33
CA GLY A 193 -17.20 -10.44 6.05
C GLY A 193 -17.31 -8.92 6.11
N LEU A 194 -17.94 -8.37 7.16
CA LEU A 194 -18.00 -6.93 7.40
C LEU A 194 -16.59 -6.32 7.53
N THR A 195 -15.69 -7.00 8.24
CA THR A 195 -14.31 -6.52 8.43
C THR A 195 -13.56 -6.48 7.10
N ILE A 196 -13.61 -7.55 6.30
CA ILE A 196 -12.92 -7.60 5.01
C ILE A 196 -13.52 -6.59 4.03
N GLY A 197 -14.85 -6.43 4.01
CA GLY A 197 -15.48 -5.47 3.12
C GLY A 197 -15.22 -4.01 3.52
N LEU A 198 -15.14 -3.73 4.83
CA LEU A 198 -14.62 -2.45 5.31
C LEU A 198 -13.16 -2.24 4.89
N LEU A 199 -12.30 -3.25 4.96
CA LEU A 199 -10.91 -3.13 4.47
C LEU A 199 -10.86 -2.87 2.96
N VAL A 200 -11.74 -3.46 2.17
CA VAL A 200 -11.87 -3.16 0.72
C VAL A 200 -12.25 -1.69 0.51
N SER A 201 -13.06 -1.10 1.38
CA SER A 201 -13.39 0.33 1.32
C SER A 201 -12.20 1.25 1.57
N PHE A 202 -11.15 0.79 2.25
CA PHE A 202 -9.91 1.55 2.42
C PHE A 202 -8.85 1.19 1.36
N ARG A 203 -8.83 -0.07 0.91
CA ARG A 203 -7.86 -0.57 -0.06
C ARG A 203 -8.41 -1.76 -0.85
N TYR A 204 -8.61 -1.61 -2.17
CA TYR A 204 -9.14 -2.69 -3.03
C TYR A 204 -8.30 -3.97 -2.99
N ALA A 205 -6.98 -3.84 -2.80
CA ALA A 205 -6.08 -4.99 -2.66
C ALA A 205 -6.49 -5.93 -1.51
N SER A 206 -7.22 -5.46 -0.50
CA SER A 206 -7.74 -6.30 0.59
C SER A 206 -8.64 -7.46 0.10
N GLY A 207 -9.11 -7.43 -1.15
CA GLY A 207 -9.87 -8.51 -1.78
C GLY A 207 -9.19 -9.88 -1.72
N PHE A 208 -7.86 -9.96 -1.64
CA PHE A 208 -7.16 -11.25 -1.49
C PHE A 208 -7.56 -11.99 -0.19
N LEU A 209 -8.02 -11.28 0.84
CA LEU A 209 -8.47 -11.89 2.10
C LEU A 209 -9.75 -12.71 1.93
N LEU A 210 -10.53 -12.46 0.86
CA LEU A 210 -11.67 -13.31 0.48
C LEU A 210 -11.21 -14.72 0.13
N ILE A 211 -10.15 -14.83 -0.68
CA ILE A 211 -9.55 -16.10 -1.11
C ILE A 211 -9.00 -16.85 0.12
N ALA A 212 -8.30 -16.13 1.02
CA ALA A 212 -7.77 -16.73 2.24
C ALA A 212 -8.90 -17.30 3.12
N THR A 213 -9.97 -16.52 3.29
CA THR A 213 -11.15 -16.93 4.05
C THR A 213 -11.81 -18.17 3.46
N PHE A 214 -11.98 -18.20 2.13
CA PHE A 214 -12.51 -19.36 1.42
C PHE A 214 -11.69 -20.62 1.70
N PHE A 215 -10.36 -20.57 1.53
CA PHE A 215 -9.49 -21.72 1.79
C PHE A 215 -9.60 -22.24 3.23
N ILE A 216 -9.72 -21.35 4.21
CA ILE A 216 -9.83 -21.73 5.63
C ILE A 216 -11.20 -22.32 5.97
N ILE A 217 -12.29 -21.78 5.44
CA ILE A 217 -13.63 -22.35 5.62
C ILE A 217 -13.69 -23.74 4.99
N VAL A 218 -13.18 -23.90 3.76
CA VAL A 218 -13.10 -25.21 3.09
C VAL A 218 -12.26 -26.18 3.93
N TYR A 219 -11.06 -25.76 4.36
CA TYR A 219 -10.19 -26.58 5.19
C TYR A 219 -10.88 -27.06 6.48
N LYS A 220 -11.66 -26.20 7.14
CA LYS A 220 -12.34 -26.54 8.39
C LYS A 220 -13.48 -27.54 8.19
N PHE A 221 -14.33 -27.30 7.18
CA PHE A 221 -15.60 -28.01 7.07
C PHE A 221 -15.59 -29.18 6.11
N PHE A 222 -14.61 -29.28 5.20
CA PHE A 222 -14.56 -30.38 4.26
C PHE A 222 -14.50 -31.75 4.99
N PRO A 223 -15.35 -32.74 4.61
CA PRO A 223 -16.20 -32.79 3.42
C PRO A 223 -17.66 -32.34 3.60
N LYS A 224 -18.03 -31.65 4.70
CA LYS A 224 -19.40 -31.17 4.96
C LYS A 224 -19.76 -29.96 4.06
N ILE A 225 -20.04 -30.20 2.79
CA ILE A 225 -20.33 -29.18 1.76
C ILE A 225 -21.45 -28.22 2.19
N ARG A 226 -22.52 -28.73 2.81
CA ARG A 226 -23.62 -27.88 3.32
C ARG A 226 -23.13 -26.82 4.31
N SER A 227 -22.21 -27.17 5.21
CA SER A 227 -21.63 -26.23 6.16
C SER A 227 -20.73 -25.20 5.46
N ILE A 228 -19.93 -25.63 4.47
CA ILE A 228 -19.13 -24.71 3.64
C ILE A 228 -20.04 -23.66 3.01
N PHE A 229 -21.14 -24.10 2.37
CA PHE A 229 -22.08 -23.20 1.71
C PHE A 229 -22.74 -22.22 2.70
N VAL A 230 -23.30 -22.71 3.81
CA VAL A 230 -23.97 -21.84 4.80
C VAL A 230 -23.04 -20.75 5.31
N PHE A 231 -21.81 -21.12 5.68
CA PHE A 231 -20.87 -20.17 6.27
C PHE A 231 -20.27 -19.25 5.22
N TYR A 232 -19.91 -19.76 4.05
CA TYR A 232 -19.39 -18.91 2.99
C TYR A 232 -20.44 -17.95 2.44
N SER A 233 -21.69 -18.37 2.27
CA SER A 233 -22.78 -17.48 1.85
C SER A 233 -23.06 -16.40 2.89
N SER A 234 -23.04 -16.73 4.18
CA SER A 234 -23.20 -15.74 5.26
C SER A 234 -22.06 -14.72 5.26
N PHE A 235 -20.83 -15.21 5.04
CA PHE A 235 -19.63 -14.37 4.89
C PHE A 235 -19.79 -13.42 3.70
N ILE A 236 -20.07 -13.95 2.51
CA ILE A 236 -20.22 -13.16 1.28
C ILE A 236 -21.34 -12.14 1.41
N LEU A 237 -22.50 -12.52 1.96
CA LEU A 237 -23.61 -11.59 2.16
C LEU A 237 -23.20 -10.42 3.05
N SER A 238 -22.52 -10.71 4.17
CA SER A 238 -22.03 -9.66 5.07
C SER A 238 -20.93 -8.79 4.46
N PHE A 239 -20.04 -9.38 3.65
CA PHE A 239 -19.05 -8.64 2.88
C PHE A 239 -19.72 -7.66 1.89
N LEU A 240 -20.74 -8.13 1.17
CA LEU A 240 -21.48 -7.34 0.19
C LEU A 240 -22.18 -6.14 0.84
N ILE A 241 -22.67 -6.23 2.09
CA ILE A 241 -23.28 -5.08 2.78
C ILE A 241 -22.35 -3.85 2.77
N THR A 242 -21.05 -4.07 2.94
CA THR A 242 -20.06 -2.98 2.97
C THR A 242 -19.48 -2.61 1.61
N THR A 243 -19.43 -3.54 0.65
CA THR A 243 -18.77 -3.31 -0.65
C THR A 243 -19.73 -3.01 -1.79
N PHE A 244 -21.00 -3.45 -1.68
CA PHE A 244 -22.01 -3.21 -2.69
C PHE A 244 -22.29 -1.72 -2.94
N PRO A 245 -22.36 -0.84 -1.92
CA PRO A 245 -22.50 0.60 -2.17
C PRO A 245 -21.34 1.19 -2.99
N ILE A 246 -20.11 0.73 -2.73
CA ILE A 246 -18.91 1.16 -3.46
C ILE A 246 -18.98 0.69 -4.91
N PHE A 247 -19.43 -0.55 -5.12
CA PHE A 247 -19.62 -1.11 -6.46
C PHE A 247 -20.68 -0.35 -7.26
N LEU A 248 -21.84 -0.07 -6.65
CA LEU A 248 -22.89 0.72 -7.29
C LEU A 248 -22.39 2.12 -7.65
N PHE A 249 -21.73 2.79 -6.71
CA PHE A 249 -21.13 4.11 -6.92
C PHE A 249 -20.16 4.10 -8.10
N ASN A 250 -19.18 3.19 -8.10
CA ASN A 250 -18.19 3.11 -9.17
C ASN A 250 -18.82 2.78 -10.54
N ASN A 251 -19.86 1.94 -10.59
CA ASN A 251 -20.49 1.57 -11.86
C ASN A 251 -21.39 2.66 -12.42
N GLN A 252 -22.16 3.34 -11.56
CA GLN A 252 -23.00 4.45 -11.98
C GLN A 252 -22.15 5.56 -12.59
N GLU A 253 -21.03 5.87 -11.95
CA GLU A 253 -20.11 6.92 -12.39
C GLU A 253 -19.39 6.53 -13.69
N ARG A 254 -18.97 5.27 -13.83
CA ARG A 254 -18.42 4.76 -15.10
C ARG A 254 -19.42 4.83 -16.25
N ALA A 255 -20.69 4.53 -15.98
CA ALA A 255 -21.73 4.63 -17.01
C ALA A 255 -21.89 6.09 -17.47
N GLN A 256 -21.88 7.04 -16.53
CA GLN A 256 -22.00 8.47 -16.84
C GLN A 256 -20.75 9.05 -17.50
N SER A 257 -19.55 8.62 -17.09
CA SER A 257 -18.30 9.08 -17.71
C SER A 257 -18.16 8.58 -19.15
N SER A 258 -18.71 7.41 -19.48
CA SER A 258 -18.64 6.82 -20.82
C SER A 258 -19.37 7.62 -21.92
N GLU A 259 -20.28 8.51 -21.56
CA GLU A 259 -21.01 9.34 -22.53
C GLU A 259 -20.30 10.67 -22.85
N ASN A 260 -19.45 11.20 -21.96
CA ASN A 260 -18.93 12.58 -22.05
C ASN A 260 -17.40 12.74 -21.93
N SER A 261 -16.63 11.68 -21.70
CA SER A 261 -15.19 11.81 -21.39
C SER A 261 -14.25 11.54 -22.57
N PHE A 262 -13.16 12.31 -22.60
CA PHE A 262 -11.97 12.06 -23.43
C PHE A 262 -11.38 10.65 -23.21
N GLU A 263 -11.67 10.01 -22.06
CA GLU A 263 -11.36 8.60 -21.82
C GLU A 263 -11.97 7.68 -22.87
N LYS A 264 -13.14 7.98 -23.45
CA LYS A 264 -13.68 7.19 -24.57
C LYS A 264 -12.79 7.26 -25.81
N LEU A 265 -12.16 8.41 -26.08
CA LEU A 265 -11.26 8.59 -27.21
C LEU A 265 -9.97 7.77 -27.06
N ILE A 266 -9.42 7.73 -25.83
CA ILE A 266 -8.22 6.94 -25.47
C ILE A 266 -8.55 5.44 -25.36
N TYR A 267 -9.66 5.08 -24.70
CA TYR A 267 -10.09 3.68 -24.57
C TYR A 267 -10.52 3.09 -25.91
N ASP A 268 -11.16 3.84 -26.82
CA ASP A 268 -11.49 3.35 -28.16
C ASP A 268 -10.23 3.21 -29.05
N HIS A 269 -9.16 3.98 -28.81
CA HIS A 269 -7.88 3.79 -29.50
C HIS A 269 -7.10 2.58 -28.95
N GLY A 270 -7.13 2.34 -27.64
CA GLY A 270 -6.54 1.13 -27.05
C GLY A 270 -7.36 -0.15 -27.30
N SER A 271 -8.68 -0.04 -27.37
CA SER A 271 -9.60 -1.16 -27.58
C SER A 271 -9.66 -1.65 -29.03
N LYS A 272 -9.28 -0.82 -30.01
CA LYS A 272 -9.28 -1.22 -31.43
C LYS A 272 -8.20 -2.26 -31.78
N ASN A 273 -7.19 -2.45 -30.93
CA ASN A 273 -6.16 -3.49 -31.11
C ASN A 273 -6.46 -4.81 -30.37
N VAL A 274 -7.54 -4.88 -29.57
CA VAL A 274 -7.96 -6.12 -28.87
C VAL A 274 -8.70 -7.09 -29.81
N SER A 275 -8.75 -6.77 -31.11
CA SER A 275 -9.13 -7.70 -32.17
C SER A 275 -8.00 -8.66 -32.57
N GLU A 276 -6.76 -8.46 -32.08
CA GLU A 276 -5.69 -9.45 -32.22
C GLU A 276 -5.87 -10.55 -31.16
N SER A 277 -5.82 -11.81 -31.62
CA SER A 277 -6.29 -13.02 -30.92
C SER A 277 -6.18 -12.99 -29.38
N ASN A 278 -7.26 -13.31 -28.66
CA ASN A 278 -7.32 -13.48 -27.19
C ASN A 278 -6.13 -14.26 -26.58
N ILE A 279 -5.44 -15.09 -27.36
CA ILE A 279 -4.29 -15.88 -26.94
C ILE A 279 -3.04 -15.02 -26.73
N SER A 280 -2.72 -14.05 -27.59
CA SER A 280 -1.51 -13.22 -27.45
C SER A 280 -1.55 -12.40 -26.17
N TRP A 281 -2.68 -11.77 -25.88
CA TRP A 281 -2.90 -11.02 -24.64
C TRP A 281 -2.83 -11.92 -23.39
N ILE A 282 -3.38 -13.15 -23.45
CA ILE A 282 -3.23 -14.13 -22.35
C ILE A 282 -1.76 -14.48 -22.15
N LEU A 283 -1.01 -14.76 -23.23
CA LEU A 283 0.41 -15.12 -23.15
C LEU A 283 1.26 -13.97 -22.62
N GLU A 284 1.01 -12.74 -23.06
CA GLU A 284 1.69 -11.54 -22.54
C GLU A 284 1.36 -11.31 -21.06
N SER A 285 0.10 -11.49 -20.68
CA SER A 285 -0.33 -11.39 -19.28
C SER A 285 0.33 -12.47 -18.41
N LEU A 286 0.45 -13.70 -18.92
CA LEU A 286 1.15 -14.78 -18.23
C LEU A 286 2.64 -14.48 -18.10
N ASP A 287 3.29 -14.00 -19.16
CA ASP A 287 4.71 -13.62 -19.13
C ASP A 287 4.96 -12.49 -18.11
N LYS A 288 4.07 -11.48 -18.05
CA LYS A 288 4.07 -10.46 -17.00
C LYS A 288 3.94 -11.08 -15.61
N VAL A 289 3.05 -12.03 -15.39
CA VAL A 289 2.92 -12.72 -14.09
C VAL A 289 4.19 -13.51 -13.74
N PHE A 290 4.76 -14.25 -14.70
CA PHE A 290 5.94 -15.09 -14.47
C PHE A 290 7.19 -14.25 -14.17
N SER A 291 7.44 -13.20 -14.96
CA SER A 291 8.54 -12.26 -14.72
C SER A 291 8.41 -11.55 -13.36
N SER A 292 7.16 -11.30 -12.93
CA SER A 292 6.87 -10.67 -11.64
C SER A 292 7.17 -11.55 -10.42
N PHE A 293 7.30 -12.87 -10.56
CA PHE A 293 7.54 -13.74 -9.40
C PHE A 293 8.88 -13.48 -8.70
N SER A 294 9.85 -12.92 -9.41
CA SER A 294 11.12 -12.47 -8.81
C SER A 294 10.90 -11.47 -7.67
N SER A 295 9.86 -10.63 -7.78
CA SER A 295 9.43 -9.64 -6.79
C SER A 295 8.90 -10.27 -5.50
N LEU A 296 8.59 -11.58 -5.45
CA LEU A 296 8.29 -12.28 -4.20
C LEU A 296 9.45 -12.18 -3.20
N PHE A 297 10.67 -11.91 -3.67
CA PHE A 297 11.81 -11.61 -2.82
C PHE A 297 11.57 -10.40 -1.90
N PHE A 298 10.74 -9.43 -2.29
CA PHE A 298 10.38 -8.29 -1.42
C PHE A 298 9.73 -8.71 -0.09
N LEU A 299 9.10 -9.90 -0.01
CA LEU A 299 8.57 -10.44 1.25
C LEU A 299 9.66 -10.63 2.31
N THR A 300 10.90 -10.87 1.89
CA THR A 300 12.05 -11.02 2.80
C THR A 300 12.45 -9.71 3.47
N GLY A 301 11.99 -8.57 2.92
CA GLY A 301 12.42 -7.23 3.34
C GLY A 301 13.78 -6.82 2.80
N ILE A 302 14.41 -7.65 1.96
CA ILE A 302 15.66 -7.34 1.27
C ILE A 302 15.30 -6.88 -0.15
N ASP A 303 15.78 -5.70 -0.56
CA ASP A 303 15.57 -5.19 -1.91
C ASP A 303 16.47 -5.97 -2.89
N PRO A 304 15.90 -6.74 -3.83
CA PRO A 304 16.69 -7.51 -4.79
C PRO A 304 17.56 -6.60 -5.66
N ARG A 305 17.18 -5.33 -5.88
CA ARG A 305 17.98 -4.37 -6.68
C ARG A 305 19.36 -4.15 -6.07
N ARG A 306 19.47 -4.13 -4.74
CA ARG A 306 20.76 -4.00 -4.02
C ARG A 306 21.66 -5.23 -4.17
N ILE A 307 21.09 -6.38 -4.54
CA ILE A 307 21.81 -7.62 -4.81
C ILE A 307 22.13 -7.73 -6.31
N GLN A 308 21.27 -7.16 -7.17
CA GLN A 308 21.38 -7.19 -8.63
C GLN A 308 22.63 -6.49 -9.16
N ASP A 309 23.17 -5.50 -8.44
CA ASP A 309 24.45 -4.86 -8.77
C ASP A 309 25.65 -5.84 -8.74
N PHE A 310 25.48 -7.02 -8.13
CA PHE A 310 26.58 -7.98 -7.90
C PHE A 310 26.53 -9.26 -8.76
N LEU A 311 25.51 -9.48 -9.61
CA LEU A 311 25.32 -10.78 -10.30
C LEU A 311 25.20 -10.68 -11.83
N VAL A 312 25.94 -11.56 -12.53
CA VAL A 312 26.31 -11.47 -13.96
C VAL A 312 25.22 -11.93 -14.95
N SER A 313 24.09 -12.52 -14.50
CA SER A 313 22.93 -12.79 -15.38
C SER A 313 21.60 -12.55 -14.67
N GLN A 314 21.01 -11.38 -14.89
CA GLN A 314 19.88 -10.86 -14.10
C GLN A 314 18.58 -11.63 -14.34
N ALA A 315 18.23 -11.93 -15.59
CA ALA A 315 16.93 -12.52 -15.92
C ALA A 315 16.76 -13.96 -15.42
N LEU A 316 17.72 -14.84 -15.72
CA LEU A 316 17.64 -16.26 -15.35
C LEU A 316 17.63 -16.45 -13.83
N LEU A 317 18.48 -15.72 -13.12
CA LEU A 317 18.54 -15.80 -11.66
C LEU A 317 17.25 -15.28 -11.02
N ASN A 318 16.72 -14.14 -11.48
CA ASN A 318 15.46 -13.60 -11.00
C ASN A 318 14.30 -14.58 -11.19
N SER A 319 14.25 -15.26 -12.34
CA SER A 319 13.23 -16.29 -12.62
C SER A 319 13.38 -17.52 -11.72
N ILE A 320 14.61 -18.04 -11.52
CA ILE A 320 14.86 -19.18 -10.63
C ILE A 320 14.50 -18.84 -9.18
N VAL A 321 14.91 -17.66 -8.71
CA VAL A 321 14.59 -17.17 -7.36
C VAL A 321 13.07 -17.02 -7.22
N GLY A 322 12.42 -16.34 -8.16
CA GLY A 322 10.97 -16.13 -8.15
C GLY A 322 10.19 -17.43 -8.14
N LEU A 323 10.54 -18.38 -9.01
CA LEU A 323 9.90 -19.70 -9.06
C LEU A 323 10.13 -20.47 -7.76
N SER A 324 11.33 -20.40 -7.19
CA SER A 324 11.63 -21.06 -5.91
C SER A 324 10.78 -20.50 -4.77
N PHE A 325 10.60 -19.18 -4.70
CA PHE A 325 9.73 -18.54 -3.72
C PHE A 325 8.26 -18.87 -3.95
N LEU A 326 7.81 -18.88 -5.21
CA LEU A 326 6.44 -19.27 -5.56
C LEU A 326 6.14 -20.70 -5.09
N LEU A 327 6.99 -21.66 -5.45
CA LEU A 327 6.84 -23.05 -5.03
C LEU A 327 6.87 -23.15 -3.50
N LEU A 328 7.82 -22.49 -2.85
CA LEU A 328 7.90 -22.46 -1.39
C LEU A 328 6.57 -21.98 -0.77
N PHE A 329 6.04 -20.84 -1.20
CA PHE A 329 4.83 -20.28 -0.62
C PHE A 329 3.58 -21.10 -0.92
N CYS A 330 3.43 -21.63 -2.14
CA CYS A 330 2.29 -22.47 -2.52
C CYS A 330 2.28 -23.79 -1.75
N PHE A 331 3.44 -24.42 -1.52
CA PHE A 331 3.51 -25.70 -0.80
C PHE A 331 3.52 -25.53 0.72
N LEU A 332 3.93 -24.38 1.26
CA LEU A 332 4.02 -24.17 2.70
C LEU A 332 2.73 -24.44 3.50
N PRO A 333 1.54 -23.90 3.12
CA PRO A 333 0.31 -24.18 3.86
C PRO A 333 -0.05 -25.68 3.79
N VAL A 334 0.18 -26.34 2.66
CA VAL A 334 -0.06 -27.78 2.49
C VAL A 334 0.84 -28.60 3.42
N LEU A 335 2.14 -28.28 3.47
CA LEU A 335 3.11 -28.93 4.36
C LEU A 335 2.71 -28.77 5.83
N LEU A 336 2.29 -27.57 6.24
CA LEU A 336 1.83 -27.31 7.61
C LEU A 336 0.54 -28.06 7.94
N ILE A 337 -0.42 -28.12 7.02
CA ILE A 337 -1.67 -28.88 7.17
C ILE A 337 -1.39 -30.38 7.30
N CYS A 338 -0.56 -30.94 6.41
CA CYS A 338 -0.16 -32.35 6.44
C CYS A 338 0.55 -32.68 7.76
N HIS A 339 1.49 -31.84 8.20
CA HIS A 339 2.17 -31.99 9.49
C HIS A 339 1.17 -31.99 10.65
N LYS A 340 0.23 -31.04 10.68
CA LYS A 340 -0.78 -30.95 11.73
C LYS A 340 -1.63 -32.22 11.81
N ARG A 341 -2.10 -32.73 10.66
CA ARG A 341 -2.90 -33.97 10.59
C ARG A 341 -2.12 -35.18 11.11
N LEU A 342 -0.87 -35.34 10.67
CA LEU A 342 0.01 -36.44 11.13
C LEU A 342 0.34 -36.34 12.62
N ALA A 343 0.60 -35.12 13.10
CA ALA A 343 0.92 -34.90 14.51
C ALA A 343 -0.28 -35.20 15.42
N HIS A 344 -1.50 -34.82 15.00
CA HIS A 344 -2.74 -35.13 15.70
C HIS A 344 -2.99 -36.64 15.78
N GLN A 345 -2.77 -37.36 14.68
CA GLN A 345 -2.89 -38.83 14.66
C GLN A 345 -1.89 -39.51 15.61
N ARG A 346 -0.67 -39.00 15.73
CA ARG A 346 0.41 -39.67 16.49
C ARG A 346 0.44 -39.35 17.98
N ARG A 347 0.05 -38.15 18.39
CA ARG A 347 0.34 -37.63 19.75
C ARG A 347 -0.87 -37.08 20.50
N GLY A 348 -2.07 -37.17 19.91
CA GLY A 348 -3.25 -36.56 20.49
C GLY A 348 -3.21 -35.03 20.45
N ASN A 349 -3.83 -34.38 21.43
CA ASN A 349 -4.13 -32.95 21.43
C ASN A 349 -2.87 -32.09 21.75
N ILE A 350 -2.00 -31.89 20.75
CA ILE A 350 -0.88 -30.93 20.83
C ILE A 350 -1.48 -29.51 20.84
N ASP A 351 -0.89 -28.59 21.61
CA ASP A 351 -1.14 -27.14 21.52
C ASP A 351 -0.97 -26.69 20.05
N SER A 352 -2.08 -26.65 19.31
CA SER A 352 -2.10 -26.44 17.87
C SER A 352 -1.89 -24.98 17.49
N SER A 353 -1.70 -24.11 18.49
CA SER A 353 -1.92 -22.70 18.31
C SER A 353 -0.96 -22.04 17.33
N ILE A 354 0.32 -22.38 17.43
CA ILE A 354 1.38 -21.93 16.55
C ILE A 354 1.14 -22.43 15.12
N THR A 355 0.85 -23.73 14.98
CA THR A 355 0.62 -24.36 13.68
C THR A 355 -0.59 -23.76 12.97
N ASP A 356 -1.69 -23.51 13.69
CA ASP A 356 -2.89 -22.88 13.14
C ASP A 356 -2.60 -21.48 12.63
N ILE A 357 -1.91 -20.67 13.43
CA ILE A 357 -1.50 -19.32 13.04
C ILE A 357 -0.56 -19.37 11.82
N SER A 358 0.42 -20.26 11.80
CA SER A 358 1.34 -20.40 10.65
C SER A 358 0.60 -20.82 9.38
N ILE A 359 -0.43 -21.69 9.47
CA ILE A 359 -1.27 -22.05 8.33
C ILE A 359 -2.04 -20.82 7.84
N LEU A 360 -2.71 -20.10 8.73
CA LEU A 360 -3.48 -18.91 8.39
C LEU A 360 -2.62 -17.85 7.70
N LEU A 361 -1.47 -17.49 8.29
CA LEU A 361 -0.56 -16.49 7.72
C LEU A 361 0.01 -16.96 6.37
N SER A 362 0.27 -18.27 6.19
CA SER A 362 0.72 -18.82 4.90
C SER A 362 -0.39 -18.73 3.85
N CYS A 363 -1.64 -19.03 4.21
CA CYS A 363 -2.78 -18.86 3.33
C CYS A 363 -2.97 -17.39 2.92
N VAL A 364 -2.78 -16.44 3.83
CA VAL A 364 -2.81 -14.99 3.52
C VAL A 364 -1.78 -14.64 2.43
N ILE A 365 -0.54 -15.12 2.54
CA ILE A 365 0.51 -14.90 1.52
C ILE A 365 0.12 -15.53 0.17
N VAL A 366 -0.29 -16.81 0.17
CA VAL A 366 -0.68 -17.50 -1.07
C VAL A 366 -1.88 -16.82 -1.73
N SER A 367 -2.87 -16.41 -0.94
CA SER A 367 -4.04 -15.70 -1.45
C SER A 367 -3.68 -14.36 -2.07
N PHE A 368 -2.72 -13.61 -1.51
CA PHE A 368 -2.20 -12.39 -2.14
C PHE A 368 -1.55 -12.68 -3.51
N ILE A 369 -0.75 -13.75 -3.61
CA ILE A 369 -0.10 -14.14 -4.86
C ILE A 369 -1.17 -14.50 -5.91
N VAL A 370 -2.13 -15.35 -5.54
CA VAL A 370 -3.23 -15.78 -6.42
C VAL A 370 -4.07 -14.59 -6.86
N PHE A 371 -4.45 -13.71 -5.94
CA PHE A 371 -5.23 -12.50 -6.24
C PHE A 371 -4.47 -11.57 -7.20
N SER A 372 -3.20 -11.31 -6.92
CA SER A 372 -2.39 -10.41 -7.73
C SER A 372 -2.14 -10.98 -9.14
N ALA A 373 -1.91 -12.29 -9.25
CA ALA A 373 -1.82 -12.97 -10.53
C ALA A 373 -3.15 -12.93 -11.29
N ALA A 374 -4.28 -13.16 -10.61
CA ALA A 374 -5.60 -13.17 -11.23
C ALA A 374 -6.08 -11.80 -11.71
N ILE A 375 -5.66 -10.71 -11.04
CA ILE A 375 -6.04 -9.35 -11.45
C ILE A 375 -5.08 -8.78 -12.49
N THR A 376 -3.84 -9.28 -12.61
CA THR A 376 -2.83 -8.78 -13.57
C THR A 376 -3.35 -8.70 -15.02
N PRO A 377 -4.15 -9.65 -15.55
CA PRO A 377 -4.74 -9.48 -16.88
C PRO A 377 -5.74 -8.32 -16.93
N VAL A 378 -6.53 -8.12 -15.86
CA VAL A 378 -7.62 -7.13 -15.82
C VAL A 378 -7.10 -5.70 -15.71
N ILE A 379 -5.92 -5.49 -15.11
CA ILE A 379 -5.32 -4.18 -14.93
C ILE A 379 -4.03 -4.05 -15.75
N ALA A 380 -3.74 -2.86 -16.27
CA ALA A 380 -2.61 -2.65 -17.19
C ALA A 380 -1.20 -2.90 -16.61
N TYR A 381 -1.09 -3.28 -15.32
CA TYR A 381 0.18 -3.52 -14.63
C TYR A 381 0.05 -4.71 -13.66
N SER A 382 1.16 -5.40 -13.35
CA SER A 382 1.13 -6.47 -12.35
C SER A 382 1.26 -5.92 -10.92
N PRO A 383 0.35 -6.19 -9.98
CA PRO A 383 0.55 -5.82 -8.58
C PRO A 383 1.76 -6.52 -7.96
N LEU A 384 2.18 -7.65 -8.51
CA LEU A 384 3.32 -8.42 -8.01
C LEU A 384 4.65 -7.67 -8.16
N ILE A 385 4.80 -6.74 -9.09
CA ILE A 385 6.06 -5.96 -9.20
C ILE A 385 6.14 -4.79 -8.21
N ILE A 386 5.02 -4.42 -7.57
CA ILE A 386 4.97 -3.23 -6.72
C ILE A 386 5.33 -3.60 -5.29
N GLU A 387 6.57 -3.28 -4.88
CA GLU A 387 7.10 -3.54 -3.53
C GLU A 387 6.12 -3.11 -2.41
N ARG A 388 5.43 -1.97 -2.59
CA ARG A 388 4.52 -1.41 -1.58
C ARG A 388 3.45 -2.41 -1.11
N TYR A 389 2.95 -3.28 -1.99
CA TYR A 389 1.92 -4.25 -1.64
C TYR A 389 2.42 -5.41 -0.77
N TYR A 390 3.73 -5.59 -0.66
CA TYR A 390 4.33 -6.61 0.19
C TYR A 390 4.54 -6.16 1.63
N TYR A 391 4.59 -4.85 1.91
CA TYR A 391 4.81 -4.32 3.27
C TYR A 391 3.83 -4.89 4.31
N PRO A 392 2.51 -4.94 4.06
CA PRO A 392 1.56 -5.55 4.99
C PRO A 392 1.83 -7.03 5.29
N LEU A 393 2.54 -7.74 4.39
CA LEU A 393 2.78 -9.18 4.46
C LEU A 393 4.16 -9.56 5.05
N LYS A 394 5.11 -8.62 5.14
CA LYS A 394 6.47 -8.91 5.67
C LYS A 394 6.42 -9.50 7.09
N SER A 395 5.51 -9.01 7.94
CA SER A 395 5.29 -9.54 9.29
C SER A 395 4.77 -10.98 9.30
N CYS A 396 3.99 -11.40 8.29
CA CYS A 396 3.54 -12.78 8.16
C CYS A 396 4.73 -13.72 8.00
N LEU A 397 5.66 -13.40 7.08
CA LEU A 397 6.78 -14.28 6.75
C LEU A 397 7.68 -14.54 7.95
N ILE A 398 8.07 -13.49 8.70
CA ILE A 398 8.94 -13.64 9.87
C ILE A 398 8.27 -14.45 10.98
N LEU A 399 6.97 -14.27 11.21
CA LEU A 399 6.23 -15.03 12.22
C LEU A 399 6.01 -16.49 11.81
N ILE A 400 5.76 -16.76 10.51
CA ILE A 400 5.71 -18.13 9.98
C ILE A 400 7.07 -18.81 10.14
N ALA A 401 8.16 -18.14 9.73
CA ALA A 401 9.51 -18.67 9.86
C ALA A 401 9.82 -19.01 11.33
N TYR A 402 9.53 -18.09 12.25
CA TYR A 402 9.73 -18.35 13.68
C TYR A 402 8.86 -19.51 14.17
N GLY A 403 7.58 -19.55 13.80
CA GLY A 403 6.66 -20.64 14.08
C GLY A 403 7.26 -22.00 13.68
N ILE A 404 7.73 -22.13 12.44
CA ILE A 404 8.35 -23.35 11.90
C ILE A 404 9.50 -23.84 12.78
N THR A 405 10.34 -22.93 13.29
CA THR A 405 11.47 -23.33 14.16
C THR A 405 11.00 -24.00 15.46
N THR A 406 9.83 -23.61 15.96
CA THR A 406 9.30 -24.04 17.26
C THR A 406 8.37 -25.25 17.16
N ILE A 407 7.71 -25.48 16.02
CA ILE A 407 6.75 -26.59 15.84
C ILE A 407 7.42 -27.96 16.08
N PRO A 408 6.98 -28.75 17.09
CA PRO A 408 7.56 -30.06 17.38
C PRO A 408 7.39 -31.04 16.20
N GLY A 409 8.44 -31.82 15.92
CA GLY A 409 8.40 -32.85 14.87
C GLY A 409 8.41 -32.35 13.42
N PHE A 410 8.43 -31.03 13.18
CA PHE A 410 8.56 -30.49 11.82
C PHE A 410 9.94 -30.80 11.23
N SER A 411 10.04 -30.84 9.90
CA SER A 411 11.28 -31.19 9.17
C SER A 411 12.50 -30.42 9.67
N ARG A 412 13.58 -31.14 10.00
CA ARG A 412 14.84 -30.54 10.48
C ARG A 412 15.44 -29.58 9.44
N PHE A 413 15.32 -29.91 8.17
CA PHE A 413 15.80 -29.08 7.06
C PHE A 413 15.07 -27.74 7.02
N CYS A 414 13.73 -27.76 7.00
CA CYS A 414 12.91 -26.54 7.02
C CYS A 414 13.19 -25.67 8.25
N LYS A 415 13.39 -26.29 9.43
CA LYS A 415 13.80 -25.57 10.63
C LYS A 415 15.14 -24.87 10.49
N ARG A 416 16.15 -25.51 9.88
CA ARG A 416 17.46 -24.89 9.66
C ARG A 416 17.35 -23.69 8.72
N ILE A 417 16.61 -23.81 7.63
CA ILE A 417 16.35 -22.69 6.70
C ILE A 417 15.64 -21.55 7.42
N ALA A 418 14.56 -21.85 8.15
CA ALA A 418 13.81 -20.82 8.88
C ALA A 418 14.67 -20.13 9.95
N LYS A 419 15.52 -20.87 10.67
CA LYS A 419 16.49 -20.29 11.60
C LYS A 419 17.50 -19.38 10.90
N ALA A 420 18.08 -19.83 9.79
CA ALA A 420 19.03 -19.03 9.01
C ALA A 420 18.37 -17.74 8.53
N PHE A 421 17.14 -17.81 8.00
CA PHE A 421 16.36 -16.66 7.61
C PHE A 421 16.14 -15.68 8.77
N ILE A 422 15.75 -16.16 9.96
CA ILE A 422 15.56 -15.30 11.15
C ILE A 422 16.88 -14.64 11.58
N ILE A 423 18.00 -15.37 11.55
CA ILE A 423 19.32 -14.82 11.90
C ILE A 423 19.70 -13.72 10.91
N VAL A 424 19.61 -14.00 9.60
CA VAL A 424 19.90 -13.01 8.55
C VAL A 424 18.98 -11.81 8.70
N PHE A 425 17.69 -12.02 8.94
CA PHE A 425 16.72 -10.95 9.19
C PHE A 425 17.14 -10.08 10.37
N VAL A 426 17.45 -10.68 11.53
CA VAL A 426 17.85 -9.93 12.73
C VAL A 426 19.15 -9.16 12.46
N LEU A 427 20.16 -9.82 11.89
CA LEU A 427 21.45 -9.19 11.58
C LEU A 427 21.27 -8.04 10.59
N PHE A 428 20.59 -8.28 9.47
CA PHE A 428 20.34 -7.26 8.44
C PHE A 428 19.67 -6.03 9.03
N ASN A 429 18.64 -6.21 9.85
CA ASN A 429 17.90 -5.09 10.42
C ASN A 429 18.70 -4.36 11.51
N VAL A 430 19.44 -5.07 12.35
CA VAL A 430 20.33 -4.45 13.35
C VAL A 430 21.45 -3.67 12.66
N PHE A 431 22.10 -4.25 11.65
CA PHE A 431 23.14 -3.58 10.87
C PHE A 431 22.57 -2.41 10.05
N ALA A 432 21.39 -2.55 9.47
CA ALA A 432 20.72 -1.47 8.77
C ALA A 432 20.43 -0.30 9.72
N LEU A 433 19.86 -0.57 10.89
CA LEU A 433 19.63 0.45 11.92
C LEU A 433 20.94 1.15 12.35
N ALA A 434 22.00 0.39 12.59
CA ALA A 434 23.32 0.93 12.93
C ALA A 434 23.93 1.75 11.79
N TYR A 435 23.84 1.26 10.55
CA TYR A 435 24.31 1.96 9.37
C TYR A 435 23.54 3.26 9.14
N TYR A 436 22.21 3.24 9.25
CA TYR A 436 21.40 4.46 9.12
C TYR A 436 21.72 5.47 10.21
N SER A 437 21.96 5.01 11.45
CA SER A 437 22.44 5.87 12.54
C SER A 437 23.79 6.50 12.23
N TYR A 438 24.69 5.77 11.59
CA TYR A 438 26.04 6.23 11.26
C TYR A 438 26.04 7.20 10.06
N ALA A 439 25.42 6.79 8.94
CA ALA A 439 25.44 7.50 7.68
C ALA A 439 24.67 8.84 7.71
N TYR A 440 23.61 8.93 8.52
CA TYR A 440 22.72 10.11 8.56
C TYR A 440 22.79 10.88 9.90
N GLY A 441 23.74 10.53 10.78
CA GLY A 441 23.98 11.19 12.07
C GLY A 441 22.90 10.93 13.15
N SER A 442 23.08 11.52 14.34
CA SER A 442 22.19 11.27 15.50
C SER A 442 20.73 11.68 15.29
N LYS A 443 20.45 12.62 14.36
CA LYS A 443 19.10 13.05 14.00
C LYS A 443 18.31 11.97 13.24
N SER A 444 18.97 10.97 12.63
CA SER A 444 18.32 9.93 11.82
C SER A 444 17.84 8.71 12.60
N LEU A 445 18.41 8.49 13.80
CA LEU A 445 18.05 7.39 14.71
C LEU A 445 16.58 7.42 15.12
N VAL A 446 15.99 8.61 15.15
CA VAL A 446 14.58 8.82 15.50
C VAL A 446 13.69 8.85 14.26
N THR A 447 14.23 9.04 13.05
CA THR A 447 13.38 9.25 11.88
C THR A 447 13.04 7.93 11.17
N LEU A 448 14.05 7.24 10.63
CA LEU A 448 13.87 6.03 9.81
C LEU A 448 13.14 4.87 10.52
N PRO A 449 13.54 4.45 11.74
CA PRO A 449 12.92 3.33 12.46
C PRO A 449 11.52 3.67 12.96
N PHE A 450 11.13 4.93 12.86
CA PHE A 450 9.82 5.41 13.24
C PHE A 450 8.99 5.78 12.02
N GLY A 451 9.46 5.48 10.80
CA GLY A 451 8.78 5.82 9.55
C GLY A 451 8.57 7.32 9.35
N LEU A 452 9.30 8.16 10.07
CA LEU A 452 9.46 9.57 9.74
C LEU A 452 10.57 9.60 8.70
N GLU A 453 10.30 10.08 7.49
CA GLU A 453 11.40 10.17 6.54
C GLU A 453 12.46 11.14 7.03
N PRO A 454 13.75 10.80 6.89
CA PRO A 454 14.83 11.75 7.02
C PRO A 454 14.81 12.67 5.78
N SER A 455 13.72 13.37 5.52
CA SER A 455 13.85 14.60 4.72
C SER A 455 14.55 15.60 5.64
N THR A 456 15.88 15.45 5.70
CA THR A 456 16.86 16.09 6.58
C THR A 456 16.85 17.62 6.55
N ASN A 457 15.94 18.24 5.80
CA ASN A 457 16.04 19.65 5.43
C ASN A 457 14.78 20.48 5.72
N PHE A 458 13.73 19.90 6.30
CA PHE A 458 12.63 20.72 6.80
C PHE A 458 12.94 21.20 8.21
N ASN A 459 13.02 22.53 8.40
CA ASN A 459 12.96 23.19 9.72
C ASN A 459 11.56 22.99 10.34
N VAL A 460 11.09 21.75 10.44
CA VAL A 460 9.85 21.40 11.10
C VAL A 460 10.23 20.92 12.48
N HIS A 461 10.02 21.81 13.45
CA HIS A 461 10.28 21.50 14.86
C HIS A 461 9.37 20.37 15.34
N TYR A 462 9.93 19.47 16.13
CA TYR A 462 9.17 18.46 16.85
C TYR A 462 8.84 19.01 18.24
N PRO A 463 7.58 18.92 18.73
CA PRO A 463 6.39 18.34 18.09
C PRO A 463 5.77 19.25 17.00
N SER A 464 5.11 18.67 16.00
CA SER A 464 4.45 19.40 14.89
C SER A 464 3.07 18.84 14.55
N ASN A 465 2.10 19.73 14.31
CA ASN A 465 0.82 19.41 13.68
C ASN A 465 0.75 19.85 12.21
N LYS A 466 1.89 20.21 11.61
CA LYS A 466 1.92 20.63 10.21
C LYS A 466 1.72 19.45 9.26
N ILE A 467 0.97 19.72 8.21
CA ILE A 467 0.91 18.89 7.01
C ILE A 467 1.97 19.43 6.06
N VAL A 468 2.83 18.56 5.56
CA VAL A 468 3.97 18.92 4.72
C VAL A 468 4.01 18.08 3.46
N THR A 469 4.78 18.52 2.48
CA THR A 469 5.15 17.72 1.30
C THR A 469 6.67 17.59 1.20
N GLU A 470 7.16 16.52 0.57
CA GLU A 470 8.57 16.40 0.15
C GLU A 470 9.01 17.60 -0.69
N ARG A 471 8.06 18.33 -1.29
CA ARG A 471 8.30 19.47 -2.17
C ARG A 471 8.00 20.82 -1.55
N GLU A 472 8.18 20.96 -0.23
CA GLU A 472 7.82 22.16 0.52
C GLU A 472 8.50 23.44 0.01
N GLU A 473 9.77 23.36 -0.40
CA GLU A 473 10.51 24.49 -0.95
C GLU A 473 9.86 24.97 -2.26
N THR A 474 9.61 24.03 -3.18
CA THR A 474 8.87 24.29 -4.40
C THR A 474 7.46 24.81 -4.08
N LEU A 475 6.79 24.28 -3.06
CA LEU A 475 5.43 24.71 -2.68
C LEU A 475 5.40 26.19 -2.33
N ARG A 476 6.32 26.63 -1.46
CA ARG A 476 6.42 28.04 -1.05
C ARG A 476 6.67 28.94 -2.26
N PHE A 477 7.59 28.54 -3.13
CA PHE A 477 7.86 29.27 -4.35
C PHE A 477 6.63 29.36 -5.27
N LEU A 478 5.85 28.27 -5.41
CA LEU A 478 4.63 28.28 -6.22
C LEU A 478 3.52 29.13 -5.59
N VAL A 479 3.41 29.15 -4.26
CA VAL A 479 2.47 30.03 -3.54
C VAL A 479 2.84 31.50 -3.81
N GLU A 480 4.12 31.86 -3.69
CA GLU A 480 4.60 33.22 -4.03
C GLU A 480 4.31 33.58 -5.49
N LEU A 481 4.50 32.64 -6.41
CA LEU A 481 4.16 32.84 -7.82
C LEU A 481 2.65 33.01 -8.06
N GLU A 482 1.80 32.28 -7.34
CA GLU A 482 0.33 32.43 -7.42
C GLU A 482 -0.09 33.82 -6.95
N GLU A 483 0.51 34.33 -5.88
CA GLU A 483 0.22 35.68 -5.39
C GLU A 483 0.65 36.76 -6.38
N GLN A 484 1.77 36.56 -7.07
CA GLN A 484 2.27 37.48 -8.10
C GLN A 484 1.53 37.35 -9.43
N ASN A 485 0.97 36.18 -9.74
CA ASN A 485 0.35 35.86 -11.02
C ASN A 485 -0.99 35.14 -10.78
N PRO A 486 -2.03 35.87 -10.33
CA PRO A 486 -3.30 35.25 -9.95
C PRO A 486 -3.98 34.52 -11.12
N ASP A 487 -3.75 34.93 -12.36
CA ASP A 487 -4.40 34.31 -13.53
C ASP A 487 -3.56 33.20 -14.18
N ALA A 488 -2.41 32.86 -13.59
CA ALA A 488 -1.53 31.84 -14.14
C ALA A 488 -2.01 30.41 -13.86
N LEU A 489 -1.66 29.51 -14.78
CA LEU A 489 -1.88 28.07 -14.64
C LEU A 489 -0.61 27.38 -14.14
N PHE A 490 -0.77 26.38 -13.28
CA PHE A 490 0.34 25.61 -12.74
C PHE A 490 0.17 24.14 -13.14
N PHE A 491 1.06 23.61 -13.96
CA PHE A 491 1.09 22.20 -14.32
C PHE A 491 2.25 21.51 -13.62
N ALA A 492 1.97 20.45 -12.88
CA ALA A 492 2.96 19.79 -12.06
C ALA A 492 3.00 18.28 -12.28
N GLN A 493 4.21 17.74 -12.39
CA GLN A 493 4.50 16.32 -12.44
C GLN A 493 4.57 15.74 -11.03
N HIS A 494 3.82 14.66 -10.72
CA HIS A 494 3.89 13.92 -9.44
C HIS A 494 3.83 14.78 -8.16
N TYR A 495 3.09 15.90 -8.18
CA TYR A 495 3.07 16.88 -7.09
C TYR A 495 1.82 16.74 -6.19
N PRO A 496 1.91 16.54 -4.86
CA PRO A 496 0.74 16.26 -4.03
C PRO A 496 -0.26 17.43 -4.04
N ARG A 497 -1.33 17.30 -4.83
CA ARG A 497 -2.20 18.42 -5.22
C ARG A 497 -2.96 19.03 -4.06
N TYR A 498 -3.27 18.23 -3.06
CA TYR A 498 -3.92 18.71 -1.84
C TYR A 498 -3.12 19.80 -1.12
N MET A 499 -1.80 19.88 -1.33
CA MET A 499 -1.01 20.99 -0.82
C MET A 499 -1.35 22.32 -1.49
N GLY A 500 -1.78 22.29 -2.76
CA GLY A 500 -2.42 23.42 -3.41
C GLY A 500 -3.70 23.83 -2.67
N TYR A 501 -4.54 22.85 -2.32
CA TYR A 501 -5.78 23.10 -1.58
C TYR A 501 -5.57 23.78 -0.22
N LEU A 502 -4.51 23.43 0.51
CA LEU A 502 -4.22 24.01 1.82
C LEU A 502 -3.58 25.40 1.77
N ASN A 503 -2.79 25.69 0.73
CA ASN A 503 -1.88 26.83 0.74
C ASN A 503 -2.15 27.87 -0.35
N PHE A 504 -2.87 27.52 -1.41
CA PHE A 504 -3.20 28.45 -2.49
C PHE A 504 -4.46 29.22 -2.14
N LYS A 505 -4.54 30.48 -2.58
CA LYS A 505 -5.80 31.23 -2.52
C LYS A 505 -6.86 30.58 -3.39
N HIS A 506 -6.42 29.94 -4.49
CA HIS A 506 -7.28 29.19 -5.41
C HIS A 506 -6.78 27.74 -5.55
N PRO A 507 -7.34 26.80 -4.76
CA PRO A 507 -6.92 25.39 -4.67
C PRO A 507 -6.73 24.63 -5.99
N ILE A 508 -7.49 25.05 -7.01
CA ILE A 508 -7.73 24.30 -8.24
C ILE A 508 -6.64 24.57 -9.31
N LYS A 509 -5.69 25.47 -9.03
CA LYS A 509 -4.72 25.93 -10.04
C LYS A 509 -3.56 24.96 -10.33
N ILE A 510 -3.21 24.06 -9.40
CA ILE A 510 -2.20 23.03 -9.65
C ILE A 510 -2.85 21.82 -10.34
N ARG A 511 -2.49 21.62 -11.61
CA ARG A 511 -3.01 20.58 -12.50
C ARG A 511 -1.95 19.52 -12.77
N ARG A 512 -2.37 18.29 -13.12
CA ARG A 512 -1.44 17.31 -13.72
C ARG A 512 -0.95 17.84 -15.05
N ILE A 513 0.27 17.51 -15.42
CA ILE A 513 0.63 17.41 -16.83
C ILE A 513 -0.14 16.20 -17.42
N PRO A 514 -1.07 16.40 -18.38
CA PRO A 514 -1.80 15.33 -19.06
C PRO A 514 -0.92 14.59 -20.07
N ASP A 515 -1.46 13.55 -20.71
CA ASP A 515 -0.78 12.79 -21.76
C ASP A 515 -0.69 13.55 -23.09
N GLN A 516 0.09 13.03 -24.04
CA GLN A 516 0.35 13.68 -25.32
C GLN A 516 -0.92 13.86 -26.16
N LEU A 517 -1.79 12.84 -26.23
CA LEU A 517 -3.06 12.89 -26.94
C LEU A 517 -3.95 14.04 -26.46
N PHE A 518 -3.95 14.33 -25.15
CA PHE A 518 -4.65 15.49 -24.62
C PHE A 518 -4.06 16.80 -25.15
N TRP A 519 -2.73 16.93 -25.15
CA TRP A 519 -2.05 18.14 -25.64
C TRP A 519 -2.32 18.39 -27.13
N GLU A 520 -2.41 17.35 -27.96
CA GLU A 520 -2.73 17.52 -29.39
C GLU A 520 -4.04 18.29 -29.64
N ASN A 521 -4.97 18.21 -28.70
CA ASN A 521 -6.31 18.80 -28.78
C ASN A 521 -6.49 20.01 -27.85
N ALA A 522 -5.55 20.26 -26.94
CA ALA A 522 -5.64 21.34 -25.98
C ALA A 522 -5.38 22.71 -26.62
N TYR A 523 -6.04 23.73 -26.09
CA TYR A 523 -5.88 25.12 -26.51
C TYR A 523 -6.07 26.09 -25.34
N LEU A 524 -5.80 27.37 -25.59
CA LEU A 524 -6.10 28.46 -24.67
C LEU A 524 -7.03 29.46 -25.35
N SER A 525 -8.20 29.73 -24.75
CA SER A 525 -9.08 30.81 -25.24
C SER A 525 -8.58 32.21 -24.87
N GLU A 526 -7.75 32.32 -23.83
CA GLU A 526 -7.25 33.58 -23.28
C GLU A 526 -5.72 33.57 -23.16
N PRO A 527 -5.03 34.73 -23.28
CA PRO A 527 -3.60 34.80 -23.07
C PRO A 527 -3.28 34.40 -21.63
N THR A 528 -2.42 33.39 -21.46
CA THR A 528 -2.24 32.75 -20.16
C THR A 528 -0.76 32.52 -19.89
N ARG A 529 -0.33 32.92 -18.69
CA ARG A 529 0.98 32.55 -18.16
C ARG A 529 0.91 31.15 -17.57
N VAL A 530 1.83 30.28 -17.99
CA VAL A 530 1.85 28.88 -17.56
C VAL A 530 3.16 28.56 -16.86
N PHE A 531 3.06 28.03 -15.64
CA PHE A 531 4.16 27.52 -14.84
C PHE A 531 4.19 25.99 -14.89
N TRP A 532 5.35 25.44 -15.24
CA TRP A 532 5.61 24.01 -15.35
C TRP A 532 6.51 23.55 -14.22
N VAL A 533 6.05 22.61 -13.41
CA VAL A 533 6.79 22.02 -12.28
C VAL A 533 7.22 20.60 -12.65
N ILE A 534 8.49 20.43 -12.96
CA ILE A 534 9.06 19.22 -13.55
C ILE A 534 10.09 18.62 -12.61
N GLU A 535 10.14 17.29 -12.51
CA GLU A 535 11.05 16.57 -11.63
C GLU A 535 12.22 15.93 -12.40
N GLY A 536 13.43 16.03 -11.86
CA GLY A 536 14.66 15.42 -12.37
C GLY A 536 15.45 16.24 -13.41
N ASP A 537 16.56 15.63 -13.86
CA ASP A 537 17.26 15.96 -15.11
C ASP A 537 16.71 15.17 -16.28
N CYS A 538 15.45 14.75 -16.20
CA CYS A 538 14.79 14.02 -17.27
C CYS A 538 14.63 14.97 -18.47
N PRO A 539 15.31 14.73 -19.61
CA PRO A 539 15.17 15.50 -20.85
C PRO A 539 14.13 14.88 -21.80
N SER A 540 13.28 13.99 -21.29
CA SER A 540 12.17 13.31 -21.95
C SER A 540 11.06 13.13 -20.91
N ILE A 541 9.88 13.75 -21.07
CA ILE A 541 8.84 13.75 -20.02
C ILE A 541 8.43 12.30 -19.84
N CYS A 542 8.64 11.76 -18.65
CA CYS A 542 8.04 10.50 -18.24
C CYS A 542 6.53 10.68 -18.15
N ALA A 543 5.88 10.63 -19.30
CA ALA A 543 4.57 10.01 -19.40
C ALA A 543 4.80 8.57 -18.97
N SER A 544 4.57 8.25 -17.69
CA SER A 544 4.19 6.89 -17.39
C SER A 544 2.85 6.68 -18.12
N SER A 545 2.88 6.16 -19.33
CA SER A 545 1.85 5.21 -19.73
C SER A 545 1.74 4.23 -18.56
N GLY A 546 0.56 4.22 -17.94
CA GLY A 546 0.20 3.60 -16.66
C GLY A 546 1.30 2.90 -15.84
N PHE A 547 1.66 3.49 -14.69
CA PHE A 547 2.22 2.77 -13.53
C PHE A 547 3.28 1.69 -13.88
N PHE A 548 4.53 2.11 -14.12
CA PHE A 548 5.74 1.26 -14.09
C PHE A 548 5.87 0.16 -15.16
N ASN A 549 6.04 0.51 -16.43
CA ASN A 549 6.81 -0.36 -17.34
C ASN A 549 7.77 0.45 -18.22
N SER A 550 9.01 -0.07 -18.25
CA SER A 550 10.10 0.05 -19.23
C SER A 550 10.36 1.39 -19.95
N ASP A 551 11.65 1.72 -20.01
CA ASP A 551 12.36 2.83 -20.65
C ASP A 551 12.04 3.16 -22.14
N SER A 552 10.90 2.74 -22.71
CA SER A 552 10.63 2.84 -24.15
C SER A 552 9.55 3.82 -24.63
N ASP A 553 8.72 4.44 -23.78
CA ASP A 553 7.63 5.34 -24.23
C ASP A 553 7.67 6.75 -23.61
N VAL A 554 8.87 7.35 -23.57
CA VAL A 554 9.10 8.68 -22.98
C VAL A 554 9.32 9.71 -24.09
N GLN A 555 8.25 10.28 -24.65
CA GLN A 555 8.33 11.23 -25.78
C GLN A 555 7.80 12.65 -25.54
N ALA A 556 7.60 13.10 -24.30
CA ALA A 556 6.95 14.42 -24.12
C ALA A 556 7.88 15.64 -23.88
N ILE A 557 9.23 15.55 -23.84
CA ILE A 557 10.10 16.78 -23.74
C ILE A 557 10.51 17.45 -25.04
N PRO A 558 10.71 16.78 -26.19
CA PRO A 558 10.95 17.53 -27.43
C PRO A 558 9.86 18.57 -27.68
N ALA A 559 8.64 18.25 -27.23
CA ALA A 559 7.50 19.14 -27.12
C ALA A 559 7.70 20.32 -26.15
N LEU A 560 7.90 20.12 -24.84
CA LEU A 560 7.97 21.27 -23.92
C LEU A 560 9.11 22.24 -24.25
N GLU A 561 10.26 21.75 -24.71
CA GLU A 561 11.38 22.60 -25.15
C GLU A 561 11.05 23.43 -26.41
N SER A 562 10.06 23.01 -27.20
CA SER A 562 9.56 23.77 -28.34
C SER A 562 8.57 24.87 -27.95
N LEU A 563 8.14 24.94 -26.68
CA LEU A 563 7.27 26.01 -26.22
C LEU A 563 7.95 27.38 -26.36
N PRO A 564 7.25 28.37 -26.93
CA PRO A 564 7.83 29.69 -27.18
C PRO A 564 8.20 30.38 -25.87
N ASN A 565 9.43 30.88 -25.77
CA ASN A 565 9.92 31.65 -24.61
C ASN A 565 9.93 30.87 -23.28
N LEU A 566 10.03 29.54 -23.32
CA LEU A 566 10.16 28.75 -22.11
C LEU A 566 11.42 29.14 -21.33
N LYS A 567 11.24 29.62 -20.09
CA LYS A 567 12.33 30.08 -19.23
C LYS A 567 12.31 29.35 -17.90
N LYS A 568 13.45 28.78 -17.51
CA LYS A 568 13.64 28.27 -16.15
C LYS A 568 13.74 29.44 -15.17
N ILE A 569 12.90 29.45 -14.13
CA ILE A 569 12.86 30.51 -13.11
C ILE A 569 13.22 30.02 -11.71
N PHE A 570 13.17 28.70 -11.48
CA PHE A 570 13.57 28.11 -10.21
C PHE A 570 14.12 26.70 -10.40
N SER A 571 15.03 26.31 -9.52
CA SER A 571 15.60 24.98 -9.41
C SER A 571 15.78 24.66 -7.94
N SER A 572 15.17 23.57 -7.48
CA SER A 572 15.55 22.94 -6.21
C SER A 572 16.47 21.78 -6.54
N GLU A 573 17.77 21.92 -6.24
CA GLU A 573 18.73 20.81 -6.34
C GLU A 573 18.33 19.66 -5.40
N LYS A 574 17.74 19.99 -4.25
CA LYS A 574 17.33 19.03 -3.20
C LYS A 574 16.27 18.06 -3.71
N ASN A 575 15.24 18.59 -4.35
CA ASN A 575 14.11 17.80 -4.85
C ASN A 575 14.23 17.51 -6.34
N ARG A 576 15.38 17.86 -6.95
CA ARG A 576 15.63 17.87 -8.39
C ARG A 576 14.47 18.50 -9.18
N THR A 577 13.76 19.46 -8.59
CA THR A 577 12.55 20.03 -9.19
C THR A 577 12.91 21.33 -9.90
N LYS A 578 12.42 21.52 -11.13
CA LYS A 578 12.58 22.74 -11.91
C LYS A 578 11.21 23.38 -12.09
N VAL A 579 11.13 24.70 -11.94
CA VAL A 579 9.94 25.48 -12.33
C VAL A 579 10.30 26.30 -13.56
N MET A 580 9.55 26.09 -14.63
CA MET A 580 9.68 26.83 -15.88
C MET A 580 8.44 27.67 -16.11
N VAL A 581 8.59 28.79 -16.82
CA VAL A 581 7.48 29.68 -17.18
C VAL A 581 7.46 29.87 -18.69
N THR A 582 6.26 29.98 -19.23
CA THR A 582 6.00 30.38 -20.61
C THR A 582 4.80 31.30 -20.63
N ASP A 583 4.82 32.29 -21.52
CA ASP A 583 3.66 33.15 -21.79
C ASP A 583 3.06 32.71 -23.12
N LEU A 584 1.81 32.26 -23.10
CA LEU A 584 1.11 31.74 -24.27
C LEU A 584 -0.01 32.68 -24.68
N SER A 585 -0.14 32.93 -25.99
CA SER A 585 -1.18 33.79 -26.55
C SER A 585 -2.54 33.09 -26.56
N ALA A 586 -3.62 33.88 -26.60
CA ALA A 586 -4.94 33.36 -26.93
C ALA A 586 -4.90 32.62 -28.28
N GLY A 587 -5.65 31.53 -28.39
CA GLY A 587 -5.69 30.64 -29.55
C GLY A 587 -4.47 29.72 -29.68
N TYR A 588 -3.50 29.75 -28.75
CA TYR A 588 -2.37 28.82 -28.78
C TYR A 588 -2.89 27.39 -28.72
N ARG A 589 -2.46 26.56 -29.67
CA ARG A 589 -2.77 25.13 -29.75
C ARG A 589 -1.53 24.33 -29.47
N PHE A 590 -1.69 23.29 -28.67
CA PHE A 590 -0.59 22.41 -28.29
C PHE A 590 -0.40 21.26 -29.30
N SER A 591 -1.05 21.31 -30.48
CA SER A 591 -0.97 20.29 -31.56
C SER A 591 0.41 20.12 -32.22
N SER A 592 1.42 20.87 -31.78
CA SER A 592 2.81 20.75 -32.22
C SER A 592 3.74 20.16 -31.16
N LEU A 593 3.18 19.86 -29.97
CA LEU A 593 3.76 19.01 -28.94
C LEU A 593 3.42 17.55 -29.25
#